data_AF-A0A2H0BCS1-F1
#
_entry.id   AF-A0A2H0BCS1-F1
#
_cell.length_a   1.000
_cell.length_b   1.000
_cell.length_c   1.000
_cell.angle_alpha   90.00
_cell.angle_beta   90.00
_cell.angle_gamma   90.00
#
_symmetry.space_group_name_H-M   'P 1'
#
loop_
_entity.id
_entity.type
_entity.pdbx_description
1 polymer ?
#
loop_
_entity_poly.entity_id
_entity_poly.type
_entity_poly.pdbx_seq_one_letter_code
_entity_poly.pdbx_strand_id
1 'polypeptide(L)'
;MAHSIIDWFADKENRKLFTRLLKYVRIKPVQSSALDESQKLTGKSFVLTGVLNKISREDAKERIRMLGGEIKESVSKNTAYVVAGMDPGEKLKRAQKLGVKIINETEFLKFIDIKQ
;
A
#
# COMPACT_ATOMS: atom_id res chain seq x y z
N MET A 1 -23.96 -20.79 2.90
CA MET A 1 -24.72 -19.73 3.61
C MET A 1 -24.70 -18.48 2.73
N ALA A 2 -25.86 -18.12 2.18
CA ALA A 2 -26.14 -16.90 1.37
C ALA A 2 -27.60 -16.88 0.86
N HIS A 3 -28.30 -18.02 0.87
CA HIS A 3 -29.66 -18.16 0.32
C HIS A 3 -30.70 -17.22 0.97
N SER A 4 -30.65 -17.02 2.29
CA SER A 4 -31.64 -16.19 3.00
C SER A 4 -31.64 -14.72 2.55
N ILE A 5 -30.50 -14.19 2.10
CA ILE A 5 -30.41 -12.82 1.57
C ILE A 5 -31.03 -12.78 0.17
N ILE A 6 -30.70 -13.79 -0.66
CA ILE A 6 -31.21 -13.90 -2.03
C ILE A 6 -32.74 -14.04 -2.03
N ASP A 7 -33.27 -14.91 -1.18
CA ASP A 7 -34.71 -15.16 -1.06
C ASP A 7 -35.46 -13.94 -0.52
N TRP A 8 -34.86 -13.22 0.43
CA TRP A 8 -35.44 -11.97 0.95
C TRP A 8 -35.55 -10.89 -0.14
N PHE A 9 -34.51 -10.72 -0.97
CA PHE A 9 -34.55 -9.82 -2.11
C PHE A 9 -35.39 -10.36 -3.28
N ALA A 10 -35.69 -11.66 -3.33
CA ALA A 10 -36.54 -12.25 -4.35
C ALA A 10 -38.00 -11.78 -4.22
N ASP A 11 -38.46 -11.61 -2.97
CA ASP A 11 -39.81 -11.16 -2.64
C ASP A 11 -40.12 -9.72 -3.13
N LYS A 12 -41.27 -9.55 -3.79
CA LYS A 12 -41.74 -8.28 -4.34
C LYS A 12 -42.04 -7.24 -3.25
N GLU A 13 -42.53 -7.65 -2.09
CA GLU A 13 -42.85 -6.73 -1.00
C GLU A 13 -41.59 -6.15 -0.35
N ASN A 14 -40.56 -6.99 -0.17
CA ASN A 14 -39.27 -6.56 0.35
C ASN A 14 -38.55 -5.59 -0.60
N ARG A 15 -38.66 -5.80 -1.92
CA ARG A 15 -38.15 -4.82 -2.90
C ARG A 15 -38.86 -3.48 -2.81
N LYS A 16 -40.19 -3.46 -2.67
CA LYS A 16 -40.94 -2.21 -2.49
C LYS A 16 -40.51 -1.47 -1.22
N LEU A 17 -40.33 -2.18 -0.12
CA LEU A 17 -39.82 -1.63 1.13
C LEU A 17 -38.42 -1.03 0.94
N PHE A 18 -37.52 -1.77 0.28
CA PHE A 18 -36.17 -1.31 -0.03
C PHE A 18 -36.16 -0.06 -0.91
N THR A 19 -36.96 -0.02 -1.98
CA THR A 19 -37.09 1.16 -2.83
C THR A 19 -37.66 2.37 -2.07
N ARG A 20 -38.59 2.15 -1.14
CA ARG A 20 -39.10 3.23 -0.27
C ARG A 20 -38.01 3.79 0.64
N LEU A 21 -37.16 2.92 1.19
CA LEU A 21 -36.03 3.32 2.03
C LEU A 21 -34.96 4.09 1.25
N LEU A 22 -34.66 3.67 0.01
CA LEU A 22 -33.70 4.37 -0.87
C LEU A 22 -34.09 5.83 -1.18
N LYS A 23 -35.35 6.22 -1.01
CA LYS A 23 -35.77 7.63 -1.15
C LYS A 23 -35.25 8.53 -0.03
N TYR A 24 -35.04 7.96 1.16
CA TYR A 24 -34.60 8.69 2.34
C TYR A 24 -33.14 8.44 2.69
N VAL A 25 -32.57 7.35 2.19
CA VAL A 25 -31.20 6.94 2.45
C VAL A 25 -30.35 7.20 1.21
N ARG A 26 -29.38 8.11 1.32
CA ARG A 26 -28.28 8.17 0.37
C ARG A 26 -27.25 7.13 0.76
N ILE A 27 -27.17 6.05 -0.02
CA ILE A 27 -26.03 5.13 0.06
C ILE A 27 -24.82 5.96 -0.36
N LYS A 28 -24.01 6.37 0.62
CA LYS A 28 -22.67 6.83 0.28
C LYS A 28 -22.02 5.65 -0.41
N PRO A 29 -21.46 5.82 -1.63
CA PRO A 29 -20.58 4.80 -2.14
C PRO A 29 -19.60 4.55 -1.01
N VAL A 30 -19.49 3.29 -0.59
CA VAL A 30 -18.26 2.86 0.06
C VAL A 30 -17.23 3.37 -0.93
N GLN A 31 -16.36 4.28 -0.49
CA GLN A 31 -15.10 4.40 -1.16
C GLN A 31 -14.53 2.99 -1.00
N SER A 32 -14.82 2.11 -1.95
CA SER A 32 -13.81 1.22 -2.47
C SER A 32 -12.69 2.20 -2.65
N SER A 33 -11.77 2.23 -1.70
CA SER A 33 -10.47 2.82 -1.90
C SER A 33 -10.03 2.14 -3.17
N ALA A 34 -10.30 2.81 -4.29
CA ALA A 34 -9.26 3.14 -5.19
C ALA A 34 -8.16 2.07 -5.08
N LEU A 35 -8.31 1.10 -5.97
CA LEU A 35 -7.16 0.65 -6.76
C LEU A 35 -6.39 1.85 -7.40
N ASP A 36 -6.85 3.10 -7.21
CA ASP A 36 -6.19 4.34 -7.51
C ASP A 36 -5.08 4.69 -6.48
N GLU A 37 -3.85 4.65 -6.97
CA GLU A 37 -2.62 5.25 -6.43
C GLU A 37 -2.01 4.67 -5.14
N SER A 38 -2.81 4.20 -4.17
CA SER A 38 -2.33 3.68 -2.88
C SER A 38 -1.75 2.26 -2.93
N GLN A 39 -1.77 1.59 -4.07
CA GLN A 39 -1.24 0.21 -4.24
C GLN A 39 -0.04 0.16 -5.18
N LYS A 40 0.61 1.30 -5.46
CA LYS A 40 1.83 1.35 -6.30
C LYS A 40 2.94 0.41 -5.80
N LEU A 41 2.95 0.09 -4.50
CA LEU A 41 3.99 -0.71 -3.86
C LEU A 41 3.53 -2.11 -3.43
N THR A 42 2.31 -2.54 -3.80
CA THR A 42 1.77 -3.83 -3.38
C THR A 42 2.62 -5.00 -3.87
N GLY A 43 3.00 -5.88 -2.94
CA GLY A 43 3.86 -7.05 -3.22
C GLY A 43 5.35 -6.71 -3.38
N LYS A 44 5.75 -5.45 -3.23
CA LYS A 44 7.17 -5.04 -3.25
C LYS A 44 7.68 -4.91 -1.82
N SER A 45 8.84 -5.50 -1.59
CA SER A 45 9.56 -5.49 -0.32
C SER A 45 10.73 -4.50 -0.37
N PHE A 46 10.79 -3.62 0.64
CA PHE A 46 11.74 -2.53 0.77
C PHE A 46 12.66 -2.77 1.95
N VAL A 47 13.96 -2.52 1.76
CA VAL A 47 14.94 -2.48 2.85
C VAL A 47 15.52 -1.08 2.93
N LEU A 48 15.42 -0.45 4.10
CA LEU A 48 16.03 0.86 4.36
C LEU A 48 17.45 0.66 4.90
N THR A 49 18.43 1.35 4.32
CA THR A 49 19.80 1.36 4.82
C THR A 49 20.41 2.76 4.81
N GLY A 50 21.25 3.06 5.80
CA GLY A 50 21.80 4.40 6.02
C GLY A 50 20.84 5.35 6.74
N VAL A 51 21.21 6.63 6.82
CA VAL A 51 20.42 7.71 7.42
C VAL A 51 19.63 8.42 6.32
N LEU A 52 18.31 8.57 6.53
CA LEU A 52 17.41 9.30 5.63
C LEU A 52 17.32 10.74 6.16
N ASN A 53 17.64 11.73 5.32
CA ASN A 53 17.69 13.14 5.72
C ASN A 53 16.38 13.87 5.41
N LYS A 54 15.64 13.44 4.38
CA LYS A 54 14.41 14.06 3.91
C LYS A 54 13.16 13.48 4.59
N ILE A 55 13.26 12.29 5.16
CA ILE A 55 12.14 11.59 5.80
C ILE A 55 12.64 10.79 7.00
N SER A 56 11.86 10.76 8.09
CA SER A 56 12.17 9.88 9.21
C SER A 56 12.00 8.40 8.81
N ARG A 57 12.77 7.50 9.43
CA ARG A 57 12.63 6.05 9.18
C ARG A 57 11.22 5.56 9.48
N GLU A 58 10.57 6.17 10.46
CA GLU A 58 9.25 5.78 10.93
C GLU A 58 8.17 6.24 9.96
N ASP A 59 8.24 7.49 9.48
CA ASP A 59 7.36 7.97 8.42
C ASP A 59 7.54 7.15 7.14
N ALA A 60 8.79 6.81 6.78
CA ALA A 60 9.07 5.99 5.60
C ALA A 60 8.41 4.61 5.71
N LYS A 61 8.49 3.96 6.88
CA LYS A 61 7.81 2.67 7.13
C LYS A 61 6.30 2.81 7.03
N GLU A 62 5.74 3.86 7.61
CA GLU A 62 4.30 4.08 7.58
C GLU A 62 3.80 4.30 6.16
N ARG A 63 4.50 5.13 5.36
CA ARG A 63 4.16 5.39 3.97
C ARG A 63 4.30 4.16 3.09
N ILE A 64 5.35 3.36 3.27
CA ILE A 64 5.48 2.07 2.56
C ILE A 64 4.30 1.15 2.89
N ARG A 65 3.90 1.03 4.16
CA ARG A 65 2.75 0.22 4.58
C ARG A 65 1.44 0.76 4.03
N MET A 66 1.23 2.08 4.08
CA MET A 66 0.05 2.73 3.51
C MET A 66 -0.06 2.49 2.00
N LEU A 67 1.09 2.38 1.31
CA LEU A 67 1.15 2.11 -0.12
C LEU A 67 1.09 0.60 -0.46
N GLY A 68 0.85 -0.26 0.54
CA GLY A 68 0.74 -1.71 0.41
C GLY A 68 2.08 -2.46 0.28
N GLY A 69 3.21 -1.79 0.49
CA GLY A 69 4.54 -2.39 0.46
C GLY A 69 4.96 -3.01 1.80
N GLU A 70 5.89 -3.96 1.76
CA GLU A 70 6.46 -4.58 2.96
C GLU A 70 7.83 -3.98 3.29
N ILE A 71 8.11 -3.70 4.57
CA ILE A 71 9.47 -3.38 5.04
C ILE A 71 10.15 -4.64 5.55
N LYS A 72 11.38 -4.89 5.10
CA LYS A 72 12.28 -5.91 5.63
C LYS A 72 13.53 -5.23 6.21
N GLU A 73 14.09 -5.81 7.26
CA GLU A 73 15.31 -5.27 7.89
C GLU A 73 16.60 -5.81 7.26
N SER A 74 16.49 -6.95 6.57
CA SER A 74 17.59 -7.66 5.94
C SER A 74 17.40 -7.76 4.43
N VAL A 75 18.50 -7.67 3.70
CA VAL A 75 18.52 -7.83 2.24
C VAL A 75 18.53 -9.31 1.91
N SER A 76 17.47 -9.76 1.23
CA SER A 76 17.27 -11.13 0.77
C SER A 76 17.02 -11.15 -0.74
N LYS A 77 17.05 -12.33 -1.36
CA LYS A 77 16.68 -12.48 -2.78
C LYS A 77 15.23 -12.06 -3.07
N ASN A 78 14.36 -12.12 -2.07
CA ASN A 78 12.97 -11.68 -2.18
C ASN A 78 12.79 -10.18 -1.96
N THR A 79 13.86 -9.43 -1.69
CA THR A 79 13.80 -7.97 -1.56
C THR A 79 13.70 -7.35 -2.94
N ALA A 80 12.67 -6.55 -3.19
CA ALA A 80 12.48 -5.88 -4.47
C ALA A 80 13.35 -4.61 -4.58
N TYR A 81 13.44 -3.82 -3.51
CA TYR A 81 14.17 -2.55 -3.51
C TYR A 81 14.96 -2.34 -2.23
N VAL A 82 16.14 -1.73 -2.36
CA VAL A 82 16.95 -1.25 -1.24
C VAL A 82 17.07 0.26 -1.33
N VAL A 83 16.56 0.97 -0.33
CA VAL A 83 16.69 2.43 -0.22
C VAL A 83 18.01 2.75 0.44
N ALA A 84 18.94 3.32 -0.32
CA ALA A 84 20.23 3.77 0.15
C ALA A 84 20.18 5.24 0.56
N GLY A 85 20.25 5.49 1.87
CA GLY A 85 20.45 6.80 2.47
C GLY A 85 21.94 7.16 2.60
N MET A 86 22.23 8.16 3.43
CA MET A 86 23.58 8.59 3.74
C MET A 86 24.31 7.51 4.55
N ASP A 87 25.49 7.11 4.08
CA ASP A 87 26.30 5.99 4.60
C ASP A 87 25.55 4.64 4.75
N PRO A 88 25.20 3.99 3.63
CA PRO A 88 24.36 2.79 3.61
C PRO A 88 25.08 1.47 3.98
N GLY A 89 26.37 1.53 4.34
CA GLY A 89 27.13 0.45 4.95
C GLY A 89 27.09 -0.93 4.24
N GLU A 90 27.13 -2.01 5.04
CA GLU A 90 27.17 -3.40 4.55
C GLU A 90 25.93 -3.84 3.77
N LYS A 91 24.74 -3.29 4.08
CA LYS A 91 23.49 -3.68 3.42
C LYS A 91 23.51 -3.30 1.93
N LEU A 92 24.17 -2.20 1.57
CA LEU A 92 24.38 -1.83 0.16
C LEU A 92 25.27 -2.84 -0.56
N LYS A 93 26.39 -3.24 0.05
CA LYS A 93 27.28 -4.28 -0.53
C LYS A 93 26.53 -5.59 -0.73
N ARG A 94 25.67 -5.97 0.22
CA ARG A 94 24.84 -7.18 0.12
C ARG A 94 23.79 -7.08 -0.98
N ALA A 95 23.17 -5.91 -1.15
CA ALA A 95 22.24 -5.65 -2.24
C ALA A 95 22.90 -5.74 -3.62
N GLN A 96 24.10 -5.17 -3.77
CA GLN A 96 24.91 -5.27 -5.00
C GLN A 96 25.27 -6.73 -5.31
N LYS A 97 25.74 -7.49 -4.31
CA LYS A 97 26.07 -8.92 -4.48
C LYS A 97 24.87 -9.77 -4.89
N LEU A 98 23.68 -9.43 -4.40
CA LEU A 98 22.44 -10.15 -4.71
C LEU A 98 21.75 -9.65 -5.98
N GLY A 99 22.25 -8.58 -6.61
CA GLY A 99 21.64 -7.98 -7.80
C GLY A 99 20.29 -7.30 -7.55
N VAL A 100 20.01 -6.90 -6.30
CA VAL A 100 18.75 -6.23 -5.93
C VAL A 100 18.79 -4.77 -6.39
N LYS A 101 17.64 -4.23 -6.81
CA LYS A 101 17.54 -2.85 -7.27
C LYS A 101 17.76 -1.88 -6.10
N ILE A 102 18.80 -1.06 -6.20
CA ILE A 102 19.12 -0.02 -5.21
C ILE A 102 18.54 1.30 -5.72
N ILE A 103 17.79 1.98 -4.88
CA ILE A 103 17.20 3.29 -5.15
C ILE A 103 17.68 4.29 -4.09
N ASN A 104 17.80 5.55 -4.48
CA ASN A 104 18.16 6.61 -3.52
C ASN A 104 16.92 7.16 -2.81
N GLU A 105 17.15 7.98 -1.77
CA GLU A 105 16.06 8.63 -1.02
C GLU A 105 15.15 9.49 -1.92
N THR A 106 15.71 10.19 -2.91
CA THR A 106 14.92 11.06 -3.80
C THR A 106 14.01 10.26 -4.73
N GLU A 107 14.47 9.11 -5.23
CA GLU A 107 13.65 8.17 -5.99
C GLU A 107 12.59 7.52 -5.12
N PHE A 108 12.95 7.15 -3.88
CA PHE A 108 11.98 6.63 -2.91
C PHE A 108 10.86 7.65 -2.64
N LEU A 109 11.18 8.93 -2.46
CA LEU A 109 10.19 10.01 -2.31
C LEU A 109 9.25 10.12 -3.52
N LYS A 110 9.75 9.90 -4.74
CA LYS A 110 8.92 9.82 -5.95
C LYS A 110 7.99 8.60 -5.94
N PHE A 111 8.44 7.46 -5.41
CA PHE A 111 7.58 6.27 -5.27
C PHE A 111 6.44 6.49 -4.27
N ILE A 112 6.68 7.27 -3.22
CA ILE A 112 5.69 7.56 -2.18
C ILE A 112 4.92 8.87 -2.42
N ASP A 113 5.03 9.43 -3.64
CA ASP A 113 4.28 10.59 -4.15
C ASP A 113 4.28 11.83 -3.23
N ILE A 114 5.39 12.05 -2.52
CA ILE A 114 5.58 13.29 -1.77
C ILE A 114 5.97 14.36 -2.79
N LYS A 115 4.97 15.09 -3.29
CA LYS A 115 5.18 16.35 -4.00
C LYS A 115 5.66 17.39 -2.98
N GLN A 116 6.84 17.96 -3.25
CA GLN A 116 7.30 19.19 -2.61
C GLN A 116 6.39 20.35 -2.98
#